data_AF-A0A4Z0L9R6-F1
#
_entry.id   AF-A0A4Z0L9R6-F1
#
_cell.length_a   1.000
_cell.length_b   1.000
_cell.length_c   1.000
_cell.angle_alpha   90.00
_cell.angle_beta   90.00
_cell.angle_gamma   90.00
#
_symmetry.space_group_name_H-M   'P 1'
#
loop_
_entity.id
_entity.type
_entity.pdbx_description
1 polymer ?
#
loop_
_entity_poly.entity_id
_entity_poly.type
_entity_poly.pdbx_seq_one_letter_code
_entity_poly.pdbx_strand_id
1 'polypeptide(L)'
;MKHYYFIFCCVIMVLFANSCAVIPTCPNSRMPIIEIQVNNTESNHDDYIGTSGFIQCRARITNFNKDFGSGLQFPGGVEVEFRNKRLSSDLFISTTNSGVTTSFFTTLPGNGGWFNFFVKGNSLSAADKASIIEIATAGASCNEVVIARKGLMVSSSPGPIPNTRPQVAIEVGSITTIDDYIAWNPVSCRIKWLNPSAPGATLNITLRNMPSLNRLRFATGTLAAGTTATNLTENLTLSGDGSWASFKIAGNQNNASVEDKDAVFEVMQGADLLAREAVMVRIRKNANTLSTPERDRYLEALREIHQTYNFYELFKNSHSGNASGFNVIAHRQAHVGSAFLPWHRAFMLHIERILQASDPSVALPYWHFDMSSPNMFNADFMGANPTAPAAVAIINPSNPISTWQITGQAAGIRRRTPYGNNGIPSSVMGTGTGVATEAATFALGANYSSFKGMEGTTHNGAHNNSGNSVSWIAGSPHIAPQDPLFYFLHGNIERLWAKWQWLNNRFDATQSSTYDLQGGHSNSPSSPPVFTTNPGNPNQITSNRTFGQYVEDSLWPWDNKTGVSQGTGTLERPATAPLTPFPIVVGSIFPGAQPTIKTTIDFRLMNYGYDDFFPY
;
A
#
# COMPACT_ATOMS: atom_id res chain seq x y z
N MET A 1 56.74 -58.02 -1.96
CA MET A 1 55.75 -57.92 -0.86
C MET A 1 54.65 -56.97 -1.32
N LYS A 2 53.66 -57.49 -2.05
CA LYS A 2 52.23 -57.57 -1.63
C LYS A 2 51.61 -56.21 -1.26
N HIS A 3 50.83 -55.59 -2.17
CA HIS A 3 49.36 -55.46 -2.06
C HIS A 3 48.69 -54.68 -3.22
N TYR A 4 47.75 -55.38 -3.85
CA TYR A 4 46.51 -55.00 -4.58
C TYR A 4 46.40 -53.68 -5.37
N TYR A 5 46.33 -53.83 -6.70
CA TYR A 5 45.59 -52.93 -7.61
C TYR A 5 44.10 -53.31 -7.58
N PHE A 6 43.22 -52.38 -7.23
CA PHE A 6 41.78 -52.53 -7.40
C PHE A 6 41.31 -51.74 -8.62
N ILE A 7 40.71 -52.48 -9.55
CA ILE A 7 40.05 -52.00 -10.76
C ILE A 7 38.72 -51.37 -10.35
N PHE A 8 38.50 -50.09 -10.67
CA PHE A 8 37.17 -49.47 -10.59
C PHE A 8 36.50 -49.55 -11.97
N CYS A 9 35.48 -50.39 -12.06
CA CYS A 9 34.53 -50.41 -13.17
C CYS A 9 33.78 -49.07 -13.25
N CYS A 10 33.76 -48.48 -14.45
CA CYS A 10 32.83 -47.41 -14.81
C CYS A 10 31.39 -47.87 -14.59
N VAL A 11 30.72 -47.30 -13.59
CA VAL A 11 29.26 -47.14 -13.62
C VAL A 11 29.00 -45.70 -14.02
N ILE A 12 28.57 -45.51 -15.26
CA ILE A 12 28.02 -44.24 -15.72
C ILE A 12 26.72 -44.02 -14.96
N MET A 13 26.78 -43.26 -13.87
CA MET A 13 25.60 -42.68 -13.26
C MET A 13 25.26 -41.45 -14.09
N VAL A 14 24.31 -41.61 -15.01
CA VAL A 14 23.64 -40.49 -15.68
C VAL A 14 22.90 -39.72 -14.59
N LEU A 15 23.56 -38.71 -14.03
CA LEU A 15 22.87 -37.65 -13.31
C LEU A 15 22.02 -36.91 -14.35
N PHE A 16 20.73 -37.26 -14.39
CA PHE A 16 19.75 -36.34 -14.93
C PHE A 16 19.82 -35.09 -14.08
N ALA A 17 20.52 -34.07 -14.60
CA ALA A 17 20.28 -32.70 -14.20
C ALA A 17 18.82 -32.41 -14.57
N ASN A 18 17.91 -32.64 -13.62
CA ASN A 18 16.59 -32.04 -13.68
C ASN A 18 16.86 -30.53 -13.64
N SER A 19 16.77 -29.92 -14.82
CA SER A 19 16.77 -28.50 -15.03
C SER A 19 15.74 -27.88 -14.08
N CYS A 20 16.22 -27.24 -13.02
CA CYS A 20 15.40 -26.33 -12.24
C CYS A 20 14.71 -25.38 -13.22
N ALA A 21 13.40 -25.22 -13.09
CA ALA A 21 12.73 -24.10 -13.73
C ALA A 21 13.36 -22.83 -13.13
N VAL A 22 14.26 -22.21 -13.89
CA VAL A 22 14.86 -20.92 -13.54
C VAL A 22 13.70 -19.94 -13.47
N ILE A 23 13.26 -19.61 -12.25
CA ILE A 23 12.46 -18.41 -12.01
C ILE A 23 13.37 -17.27 -12.42
N PRO A 24 13.02 -16.52 -13.47
CA PRO A 24 13.98 -15.63 -14.08
C PRO A 24 14.17 -14.42 -13.18
N THR A 25 15.32 -14.36 -12.49
CA THR A 25 15.88 -13.15 -11.87
C THR A 25 16.38 -12.15 -12.91
N CYS A 26 15.86 -12.20 -14.13
CA CYS A 26 16.16 -11.26 -15.20
C CYS A 26 15.15 -10.10 -15.14
N PRO A 27 15.56 -8.84 -15.23
CA PRO A 27 14.67 -7.67 -15.28
C PRO A 27 13.60 -7.67 -16.38
N ASN A 28 13.67 -8.63 -17.32
CA ASN A 28 12.87 -8.69 -18.54
C ASN A 28 11.94 -9.91 -18.62
N SER A 29 11.81 -10.71 -17.56
CA SER A 29 10.96 -11.91 -17.58
C SER A 29 9.71 -11.72 -16.74
N ARG A 30 8.54 -12.02 -17.32
CA ARG A 30 7.24 -11.79 -16.67
C ARG A 30 6.92 -12.88 -15.65
N MET A 31 6.57 -12.45 -14.44
CA MET A 31 6.07 -13.31 -13.35
C MET A 31 4.74 -13.99 -13.74
N PRO A 32 4.48 -15.23 -13.28
CA PRO A 32 3.19 -15.88 -13.49
C PRO A 32 2.08 -15.16 -12.70
N ILE A 33 0.93 -14.98 -13.35
CA ILE A 33 -0.29 -14.48 -12.72
C ILE A 33 -1.19 -15.68 -12.44
N ILE A 34 -1.52 -15.90 -11.16
CA ILE A 34 -2.28 -17.07 -10.75
C ILE A 34 -3.72 -16.68 -10.42
N GLU A 35 -4.66 -17.43 -10.97
CA GLU A 35 -6.07 -17.40 -10.58
C GLU A 35 -6.34 -18.56 -9.60
N ILE A 36 -7.08 -18.29 -8.51
CA ILE A 36 -7.52 -19.28 -7.52
C ILE A 36 -9.04 -19.19 -7.39
N GLN A 37 -9.73 -20.33 -7.51
CA GLN A 37 -11.16 -20.47 -7.30
C GLN A 37 -11.44 -21.42 -6.14
N VAL A 38 -12.30 -20.98 -5.23
CA VAL A 38 -12.79 -21.76 -4.09
C VAL A 38 -14.15 -22.33 -4.46
N ASN A 39 -14.47 -23.55 -4.02
CA ASN A 39 -15.73 -24.22 -4.38
C ASN A 39 -15.99 -24.32 -5.91
N ASN A 40 -14.91 -24.28 -6.72
CA ASN A 40 -14.93 -24.17 -8.18
C ASN A 40 -15.79 -23.01 -8.74
N THR A 41 -16.00 -21.95 -7.96
CA THR A 41 -16.79 -20.78 -8.37
C THR A 41 -15.92 -19.75 -9.09
N GLU A 42 -16.46 -19.15 -10.15
CA GLU A 42 -15.80 -18.04 -10.84
C GLU A 42 -15.92 -16.72 -10.08
N SER A 43 -16.79 -16.65 -9.06
CA SER A 43 -16.82 -15.51 -8.16
C SER A 43 -15.46 -15.31 -7.50
N ASN A 44 -14.94 -14.09 -7.59
CA ASN A 44 -13.72 -13.70 -6.91
C ASN A 44 -13.91 -13.53 -5.40
N HIS A 45 -15.13 -13.68 -4.86
CA HIS A 45 -15.44 -13.34 -3.47
C HIS A 45 -16.29 -14.39 -2.72
N ASP A 46 -16.49 -15.57 -3.30
CA ASP A 46 -17.04 -16.73 -2.58
C ASP A 46 -15.91 -17.57 -1.97
N ASP A 47 -15.37 -17.12 -0.85
CA ASP A 47 -14.24 -17.74 -0.15
C ASP A 47 -14.56 -18.09 1.32
N TYR A 48 -15.83 -18.32 1.60
CA TYR A 48 -16.31 -18.79 2.89
C TYR A 48 -16.28 -20.32 2.92
N ILE A 49 -15.54 -20.88 3.88
CA ILE A 49 -15.38 -22.31 4.07
C ILE A 49 -15.76 -22.73 5.50
N GLY A 50 -16.03 -24.02 5.68
CA GLY A 50 -16.35 -24.59 7.00
C GLY A 50 -15.22 -25.40 7.61
N THR A 51 -15.40 -25.81 8.87
CA THR A 51 -14.54 -26.76 9.57
C THR A 51 -15.00 -28.22 9.44
N SER A 52 -16.16 -28.47 8.83
CA SER A 52 -16.78 -29.80 8.77
C SER A 52 -16.21 -30.70 7.67
N GLY A 53 -15.76 -30.13 6.54
CA GLY A 53 -15.29 -30.91 5.40
C GLY A 53 -14.37 -30.13 4.47
N PHE A 54 -13.66 -30.86 3.62
CA PHE A 54 -12.82 -30.28 2.57
C PHE A 54 -13.68 -29.74 1.43
N ILE A 55 -13.35 -28.54 0.98
CA ILE A 55 -13.92 -27.89 -0.20
C ILE A 55 -12.91 -28.00 -1.33
N GLN A 56 -13.40 -28.39 -2.52
CA GLN A 56 -12.57 -28.45 -3.71
C GLN A 56 -12.30 -27.04 -4.24
N CYS A 57 -11.04 -26.80 -4.57
CA CYS A 57 -10.53 -25.57 -5.16
C CYS A 57 -9.76 -25.89 -6.44
N ARG A 58 -9.49 -24.84 -7.24
CA ARG A 58 -8.65 -24.95 -8.43
C ARG A 58 -7.81 -23.71 -8.66
N ALA A 59 -6.61 -23.87 -9.23
CA ALA A 59 -5.71 -22.77 -9.58
C ALA A 59 -5.11 -22.94 -10.98
N ARG A 60 -4.80 -21.83 -11.67
CA ARG A 60 -4.14 -21.83 -12.99
C ARG A 60 -3.31 -20.58 -13.25
N ILE A 61 -2.38 -20.67 -14.20
CA ILE A 61 -1.66 -19.52 -14.75
C ILE A 61 -2.55 -18.84 -15.80
N THR A 62 -2.74 -17.52 -15.73
CA THR A 62 -3.58 -16.77 -16.67
C THR A 62 -2.79 -16.11 -17.79
N ASN A 63 -1.54 -15.70 -17.53
CA ASN A 63 -0.63 -15.14 -18.53
C ASN A 63 0.24 -16.23 -19.19
N PHE A 64 -0.38 -17.33 -19.62
CA PHE A 64 0.33 -18.49 -20.17
C PHE A 64 0.76 -18.34 -21.64
N ASN A 65 0.23 -17.34 -22.38
CA ASN A 65 0.56 -17.09 -23.78
C ASN A 65 1.67 -16.04 -23.94
N LYS A 66 2.53 -16.18 -24.96
CA LYS A 66 3.49 -15.14 -25.35
C LYS A 66 2.80 -14.01 -26.13
N ASP A 67 3.04 -12.77 -25.73
CA ASP A 67 2.55 -11.59 -26.46
C ASP A 67 3.20 -11.40 -27.87
N PHE A 68 4.31 -12.11 -28.19
CA PHE A 68 5.14 -11.85 -29.38
C PHE A 68 5.66 -13.09 -30.14
N GLY A 69 4.90 -14.19 -30.20
CA GLY A 69 5.26 -15.35 -31.04
C GLY A 69 4.62 -16.66 -30.58
N SER A 70 4.45 -17.62 -31.47
CA SER A 70 3.79 -18.90 -31.20
C SER A 70 4.52 -19.73 -30.14
N GLY A 71 4.02 -19.71 -28.90
CA GLY A 71 4.51 -20.54 -27.79
C GLY A 71 3.98 -20.10 -26.42
N LEU A 72 4.08 -20.98 -25.42
CA LEU A 72 3.71 -20.68 -24.04
C LEU A 72 4.78 -19.84 -23.34
N GLN A 73 4.36 -18.95 -22.44
CA GLN A 73 5.23 -18.16 -21.58
C GLN A 73 5.92 -19.04 -20.51
N PHE A 74 5.28 -20.14 -20.11
CA PHE A 74 5.76 -21.09 -19.10
C PHE A 74 5.71 -22.54 -19.60
N PRO A 75 6.48 -22.94 -20.63
CA PRO A 75 6.28 -24.23 -21.32
C PRO A 75 6.44 -25.47 -20.42
N GLY A 76 7.22 -25.40 -19.33
CA GLY A 76 7.36 -26.47 -18.33
C GLY A 76 6.42 -26.37 -17.13
N GLY A 77 5.51 -25.39 -17.12
CA GLY A 77 4.78 -25.00 -15.91
C GLY A 77 5.65 -24.20 -14.94
N VAL A 78 5.10 -23.94 -13.75
CA VAL A 78 5.77 -23.21 -12.68
C VAL A 78 5.73 -24.06 -11.42
N GLU A 79 6.89 -24.40 -10.87
CA GLU A 79 7.01 -25.09 -9.59
C GLU A 79 6.69 -24.13 -8.44
N VAL A 80 5.75 -24.55 -7.60
CA VAL A 80 5.20 -23.72 -6.53
C VAL A 80 5.03 -24.52 -5.24
N GLU A 81 5.12 -23.83 -4.12
CA GLU A 81 4.58 -24.26 -2.83
C GLU A 81 3.21 -23.61 -2.63
N PHE A 82 2.17 -24.43 -2.43
CA PHE A 82 0.93 -23.98 -1.81
C PHE A 82 1.07 -24.13 -0.31
N ARG A 83 0.73 -23.09 0.45
CA ARG A 83 0.82 -23.12 1.92
C ARG A 83 -0.21 -22.24 2.58
N ASN A 84 -0.56 -22.56 3.82
CA ASN A 84 -1.17 -21.58 4.70
C ASN A 84 -0.11 -20.48 4.96
N LYS A 85 -0.48 -19.19 4.86
CA LYS A 85 0.46 -18.08 5.05
C LYS A 85 1.29 -18.31 6.30
N ARG A 86 2.61 -18.06 6.20
CA ARG A 86 3.53 -18.08 7.34
C ARG A 86 2.92 -17.18 8.42
N LEU A 87 2.54 -17.77 9.56
CA LEU A 87 1.85 -17.19 10.75
C LEU A 87 0.38 -17.59 10.96
N SER A 88 -0.32 -18.23 10.02
CA SER A 88 -1.65 -18.79 10.28
C SER A 88 -1.63 -20.31 10.49
N SER A 89 -2.46 -20.80 11.41
CA SER A 89 -2.70 -22.23 11.67
C SER A 89 -4.17 -22.64 11.46
N ASP A 90 -4.99 -21.76 10.91
CA ASP A 90 -6.45 -21.93 10.82
C ASP A 90 -6.92 -22.68 9.56
N LEU A 91 -6.01 -22.98 8.63
CA LEU A 91 -6.33 -23.57 7.33
C LEU A 91 -5.47 -24.83 7.06
N PHE A 92 -6.14 -25.90 6.66
CA PHE A 92 -5.52 -27.04 6.00
C PHE A 92 -5.63 -26.88 4.49
N ILE A 93 -4.52 -27.15 3.79
CA ILE A 93 -4.43 -27.13 2.33
C ILE A 93 -3.83 -28.46 1.89
N SER A 94 -4.54 -29.20 1.03
CA SER A 94 -4.17 -30.56 0.64
C SER A 94 -4.41 -30.83 -0.83
N THR A 95 -3.69 -31.80 -1.39
CA THR A 95 -3.95 -32.35 -2.73
C THR A 95 -5.06 -33.40 -2.73
N THR A 96 -5.51 -33.84 -1.55
CA THR A 96 -6.62 -34.80 -1.40
C THR A 96 -7.71 -34.23 -0.51
N ASN A 97 -8.91 -34.82 -0.56
CA ASN A 97 -10.03 -34.45 0.32
C ASN A 97 -9.91 -35.05 1.74
N SER A 98 -8.71 -35.46 2.14
CA SER A 98 -8.41 -36.11 3.42
C SER A 98 -6.99 -35.77 3.89
N GLY A 99 -6.71 -35.98 5.19
CA GLY A 99 -5.40 -35.71 5.77
C GLY A 99 -5.23 -34.30 6.34
N VAL A 100 -4.08 -34.08 7.00
CA VAL A 100 -3.72 -32.82 7.66
C VAL A 100 -2.42 -32.34 7.05
N THR A 101 -2.51 -31.44 6.07
CA THR A 101 -1.36 -30.80 5.44
C THR A 101 -1.54 -29.28 5.48
N THR A 102 -0.48 -28.55 5.81
CA THR A 102 -0.47 -27.07 5.87
C THR A 102 0.31 -26.47 4.71
N SER A 103 1.06 -27.28 3.96
CA SER A 103 1.64 -26.93 2.67
C SER A 103 1.88 -28.17 1.79
N PHE A 104 2.07 -27.95 0.49
CA PHE A 104 2.53 -28.95 -0.48
C PHE A 104 3.19 -28.28 -1.69
N PHE A 105 4.09 -29.01 -2.35
CA PHE A 105 4.71 -28.60 -3.60
C PHE A 105 3.97 -29.19 -4.81
N THR A 106 3.87 -28.42 -5.89
CA THR A 106 3.29 -28.87 -7.16
C THR A 106 3.83 -28.05 -8.33
N THR A 107 3.48 -28.44 -9.56
CA THR A 107 3.74 -27.67 -10.78
C THR A 107 2.42 -27.19 -11.36
N LEU A 108 2.22 -25.86 -11.42
CA LEU A 108 1.07 -25.29 -12.11
C LEU A 108 1.22 -25.45 -13.63
N PRO A 109 0.18 -25.91 -14.35
CA PRO A 109 0.26 -26.14 -15.78
C PRO A 109 0.59 -24.87 -16.58
N GLY A 110 1.63 -24.98 -17.41
CA GLY A 110 2.15 -23.91 -18.25
C GLY A 110 1.23 -23.43 -19.37
N ASN A 111 0.15 -24.17 -19.62
CA ASN A 111 -0.81 -23.97 -20.71
C ASN A 111 -2.13 -23.34 -20.22
N GLY A 112 -2.18 -22.86 -18.97
CA GLY A 112 -3.40 -22.33 -18.36
C GLY A 112 -4.39 -23.40 -17.89
N GLY A 113 -3.99 -24.67 -17.86
CA GLY A 113 -4.78 -25.76 -17.30
C GLY A 113 -5.01 -25.60 -15.78
N TRP A 114 -6.13 -26.13 -15.31
CA TRP A 114 -6.49 -26.11 -13.90
C TRP A 114 -5.76 -27.20 -13.11
N PHE A 115 -5.19 -26.82 -11.96
CA PHE A 115 -4.74 -27.73 -10.92
C PHE A 115 -5.77 -27.75 -9.78
N ASN A 116 -6.28 -28.93 -9.43
CA ASN A 116 -7.25 -29.08 -8.34
C ASN A 116 -6.54 -29.32 -7.01
N PHE A 117 -7.07 -28.74 -5.95
CA PHE A 117 -6.64 -28.95 -4.56
C PHE A 117 -7.83 -28.81 -3.62
N PHE A 118 -7.61 -28.99 -2.33
CA PHE A 118 -8.66 -28.96 -1.32
C PHE A 118 -8.25 -28.10 -0.13
N VAL A 119 -9.23 -27.40 0.45
CA VAL A 119 -9.05 -26.62 1.67
C VAL A 119 -10.09 -26.98 2.72
N LYS A 120 -9.71 -26.90 3.99
CA LYS A 120 -10.61 -27.10 5.13
C LYS A 120 -10.18 -26.20 6.28
N GLY A 121 -11.15 -25.61 6.97
CA GLY A 121 -10.87 -24.90 8.21
C GLY A 121 -10.39 -25.83 9.32
N ASN A 122 -9.27 -25.50 9.94
CA ASN A 122 -8.80 -26.11 11.18
C ASN A 122 -9.47 -25.47 12.40
N SER A 123 -9.56 -24.14 12.41
CA SER A 123 -10.23 -23.34 13.44
C SER A 123 -11.02 -22.22 12.77
N LEU A 124 -12.03 -21.69 13.46
CA LEU A 124 -12.75 -20.51 12.98
C LEU A 124 -11.77 -19.34 12.81
N SER A 125 -11.89 -18.63 11.70
CA SER A 125 -11.11 -17.42 11.45
C SER A 125 -11.56 -16.34 12.43
N ALA A 126 -10.59 -15.57 12.93
CA ALA A 126 -10.88 -14.41 13.78
C ALA A 126 -11.55 -13.27 12.99
N ALA A 127 -11.29 -13.20 11.68
CA ALA A 127 -11.86 -12.22 10.75
C ALA A 127 -12.02 -12.85 9.34
N ASP A 128 -12.79 -12.19 8.47
CA ASP A 128 -12.90 -12.58 7.07
C ASP A 128 -11.52 -12.49 6.38
N LYS A 129 -11.25 -13.35 5.39
CA LYS A 129 -9.96 -13.50 4.69
C LYS A 129 -8.72 -13.74 5.58
N ALA A 130 -8.86 -13.94 6.89
CA ALA A 130 -7.73 -14.17 7.80
C ALA A 130 -7.01 -15.50 7.52
N SER A 131 -7.71 -16.48 6.93
CA SER A 131 -7.12 -17.71 6.43
C SER A 131 -6.60 -17.48 5.02
N ILE A 132 -5.31 -17.69 4.76
CA ILE A 132 -4.71 -17.32 3.47
C ILE A 132 -4.09 -18.54 2.80
N ILE A 133 -4.55 -18.85 1.60
CA ILE A 133 -3.82 -19.69 0.65
C ILE A 133 -2.72 -18.82 0.05
N GLU A 134 -1.46 -19.16 0.29
CA GLU A 134 -0.30 -18.53 -0.33
C GLU A 134 0.32 -19.48 -1.35
N ILE A 135 0.66 -18.97 -2.54
CA ILE A 135 1.41 -19.68 -3.57
C ILE A 135 2.74 -18.95 -3.74
N ALA A 136 3.83 -19.64 -3.45
CA ALA A 136 5.18 -19.12 -3.62
C ALA A 136 5.97 -19.99 -4.59
N THR A 137 6.96 -19.41 -5.27
CA THR A 137 7.85 -20.17 -6.14
C THR A 137 8.68 -21.17 -5.32
N ALA A 138 8.75 -22.42 -5.74
CA ALA A 138 9.51 -23.44 -5.01
C ALA A 138 11.04 -23.20 -5.14
N GLY A 139 11.75 -23.05 -4.01
CA GLY A 139 13.20 -22.89 -4.02
C GLY A 139 13.83 -22.79 -2.62
N ALA A 140 14.38 -23.91 -2.14
CA ALA A 140 15.33 -23.87 -1.05
C ALA A 140 16.62 -23.21 -1.57
N SER A 141 17.08 -22.15 -0.87
CA SER A 141 18.42 -21.53 -0.97
C SER A 141 18.65 -20.29 -1.83
N CYS A 142 17.65 -19.46 -2.18
CA CYS A 142 17.74 -17.98 -2.28
C CYS A 142 16.55 -17.42 -3.08
N ASN A 143 15.79 -16.51 -2.45
CA ASN A 143 14.72 -15.67 -3.02
C ASN A 143 13.42 -16.40 -3.40
N GLU A 144 12.75 -16.98 -2.39
CA GLU A 144 11.33 -17.27 -2.49
C GLU A 144 10.54 -16.01 -2.89
N VAL A 145 9.70 -16.11 -3.93
CA VAL A 145 8.79 -15.05 -4.34
C VAL A 145 7.36 -15.54 -4.20
N VAL A 146 6.55 -14.82 -3.40
CA VAL A 146 5.10 -15.03 -3.35
C VAL A 146 4.48 -14.53 -4.64
N ILE A 147 3.77 -15.41 -5.35
CA ILE A 147 3.17 -15.13 -6.66
C ILE A 147 1.64 -15.09 -6.65
N ALA A 148 1.02 -15.59 -5.58
CA ALA A 148 -0.42 -15.47 -5.37
C ALA A 148 -0.78 -15.56 -3.89
N ARG A 149 -1.88 -14.89 -3.53
CA ARG A 149 -2.58 -15.11 -2.26
C ARG A 149 -4.09 -15.11 -2.52
N LYS A 150 -4.81 -16.00 -1.83
CA LYS A 150 -6.27 -15.99 -1.77
C LYS A 150 -6.69 -16.09 -0.31
N GLY A 151 -7.31 -15.03 0.19
CA GLY A 151 -7.91 -15.03 1.52
C GLY A 151 -9.23 -15.80 1.54
N LEU A 152 -9.54 -16.40 2.69
CA LEU A 152 -10.74 -17.18 2.99
C LEU A 152 -11.25 -16.84 4.39
N MET A 153 -12.54 -17.08 4.63
CA MET A 153 -13.12 -17.11 5.96
C MET A 153 -13.54 -18.51 6.35
N VAL A 154 -12.94 -19.04 7.41
CA VAL A 154 -13.43 -20.25 8.08
C VAL A 154 -14.53 -19.83 9.07
N SER A 155 -15.79 -20.10 8.73
CA SER A 155 -16.93 -19.78 9.60
C SER A 155 -17.81 -21.00 9.88
N SER A 156 -18.50 -21.00 11.02
CA SER A 156 -19.55 -21.99 11.31
C SER A 156 -20.84 -21.73 10.55
N SER A 157 -21.02 -20.49 10.12
CA SER A 157 -22.09 -19.98 9.28
C SER A 157 -21.77 -18.51 9.04
N PRO A 158 -22.05 -17.98 7.85
CA PRO A 158 -22.60 -18.67 6.68
C PRO A 158 -21.54 -19.49 5.92
N GLY A 159 -21.88 -20.74 5.59
CA GLY A 159 -21.03 -21.63 4.78
C GLY A 159 -20.91 -21.19 3.31
N PRO A 160 -20.20 -21.97 2.46
CA PRO A 160 -19.94 -21.61 1.07
C PRO A 160 -21.24 -21.35 0.30
N ILE A 161 -21.19 -20.40 -0.62
CA ILE A 161 -22.35 -20.06 -1.45
C ILE A 161 -22.55 -21.21 -2.46
N PRO A 162 -23.77 -21.74 -2.61
CA PRO A 162 -24.02 -22.79 -3.60
C PRO A 162 -23.67 -22.29 -5.01
N ASN A 163 -22.90 -23.06 -5.76
CA ASN A 163 -22.55 -22.75 -7.15
C ASN A 163 -23.77 -22.72 -8.10
N THR A 164 -24.95 -23.15 -7.62
CA THR A 164 -26.25 -23.04 -8.30
C THR A 164 -26.84 -21.64 -8.25
N ARG A 165 -26.32 -20.75 -7.39
CA ARG A 165 -26.74 -19.35 -7.34
C ARG A 165 -26.08 -18.53 -8.46
N PRO A 166 -26.70 -17.41 -8.88
CA PRO A 166 -26.04 -16.44 -9.74
C PRO A 166 -24.67 -16.03 -9.17
N GLN A 167 -23.66 -16.07 -10.02
CA GLN A 167 -22.28 -15.75 -9.71
C GLN A 167 -22.00 -14.31 -10.12
N VAL A 168 -21.42 -13.52 -9.23
CA VAL A 168 -21.03 -12.14 -9.49
C VAL A 168 -19.52 -11.97 -9.35
N ALA A 169 -18.97 -11.06 -10.15
CA ALA A 169 -17.64 -10.50 -9.93
C ALA A 169 -17.80 -9.08 -9.39
N ILE A 170 -17.01 -8.74 -8.37
CA ILE A 170 -17.01 -7.41 -7.75
C ILE A 170 -15.59 -6.86 -7.79
N GLU A 171 -15.46 -5.57 -8.03
CA GLU A 171 -14.20 -4.86 -7.95
C GLU A 171 -14.40 -3.60 -7.11
N VAL A 172 -13.60 -3.47 -6.05
CA VAL A 172 -13.64 -2.36 -5.09
C VAL A 172 -12.40 -1.52 -5.30
N GLY A 173 -12.56 -0.32 -5.87
CA GLY A 173 -11.47 0.65 -6.07
C GLY A 173 -10.38 0.26 -7.07
N SER A 174 -10.13 -1.03 -7.29
CA SER A 174 -9.09 -1.60 -8.15
C SER A 174 -9.56 -2.88 -8.82
N ILE A 175 -8.90 -3.23 -9.93
CA ILE A 175 -9.09 -4.53 -10.61
C ILE A 175 -8.36 -5.67 -9.88
N THR A 176 -7.47 -5.33 -8.94
CA THR A 176 -6.68 -6.28 -8.15
C THR A 176 -7.42 -6.63 -6.86
N THR A 177 -7.47 -7.92 -6.51
CA THR A 177 -8.17 -8.43 -5.31
C THR A 177 -7.36 -8.28 -4.01
N ILE A 178 -6.26 -7.51 -4.05
CA ILE A 178 -5.38 -7.24 -2.91
C ILE A 178 -5.61 -5.85 -2.30
N ASP A 179 -6.47 -5.02 -2.90
CA ASP A 179 -6.69 -3.62 -2.56
C ASP A 179 -8.17 -3.32 -2.24
N ASP A 180 -8.76 -4.03 -1.28
CA ASP A 180 -10.13 -3.79 -0.80
C ASP A 180 -10.14 -2.89 0.46
N TYR A 181 -9.12 -2.05 0.60
CA TYR A 181 -9.08 -0.99 1.61
C TYR A 181 -9.94 0.18 1.17
N ILE A 182 -10.86 0.58 2.02
CA ILE A 182 -11.63 1.80 1.85
C ILE A 182 -11.39 2.74 3.01
N ALA A 183 -11.61 4.02 2.81
CA ALA A 183 -11.61 4.99 3.90
C ALA A 183 -13.05 5.50 4.11
N TRP A 184 -13.21 6.59 4.86
CA TRP A 184 -14.49 7.30 4.92
C TRP A 184 -14.80 8.06 3.62
N ASN A 185 -13.81 8.23 2.76
CA ASN A 185 -14.00 8.73 1.40
C ASN A 185 -14.65 7.65 0.54
N PRO A 186 -15.61 8.02 -0.33
CA PRO A 186 -16.34 7.06 -1.14
C PRO A 186 -15.44 6.48 -2.24
N VAL A 187 -15.32 5.16 -2.26
CA VAL A 187 -14.58 4.36 -3.23
C VAL A 187 -15.49 3.92 -4.37
N SER A 188 -15.03 4.10 -5.62
CA SER A 188 -15.74 3.62 -6.80
C SER A 188 -15.62 2.11 -6.90
N CYS A 189 -16.75 1.44 -7.12
CA CYS A 189 -16.84 0.00 -7.22
C CYS A 189 -17.64 -0.40 -8.47
N ARG A 190 -17.46 -1.62 -8.93
CA ARG A 190 -18.30 -2.20 -9.98
C ARG A 190 -18.59 -3.66 -9.74
N ILE A 191 -19.73 -4.10 -10.24
CA ILE A 191 -20.24 -5.48 -10.12
C ILE A 191 -20.84 -5.92 -11.46
N LYS A 192 -20.61 -7.19 -11.84
CA LYS A 192 -21.21 -7.79 -13.04
C LYS A 192 -21.69 -9.21 -12.77
N TRP A 193 -22.66 -9.65 -13.57
CA TRP A 193 -23.16 -11.02 -13.55
C TRP A 193 -22.30 -11.90 -14.47
N LEU A 194 -21.77 -13.01 -13.95
CA LEU A 194 -20.83 -13.89 -14.68
C LEU A 194 -21.53 -14.99 -15.48
N ASN A 195 -22.65 -15.50 -14.97
CA ASN A 195 -23.35 -16.68 -15.53
C ASN A 195 -24.83 -16.37 -15.84
N PRO A 196 -25.11 -15.51 -16.83
CA PRO A 196 -26.47 -15.17 -17.21
C PRO A 196 -27.28 -16.37 -17.69
N SER A 197 -28.54 -16.48 -17.26
CA SER A 197 -29.44 -17.55 -17.66
C SER A 197 -29.86 -17.48 -19.13
N ALA A 198 -29.87 -16.27 -19.70
CA ALA A 198 -30.12 -16.02 -21.13
C ALA A 198 -29.58 -14.63 -21.54
N PRO A 199 -29.27 -14.41 -22.83
CA PRO A 199 -28.98 -13.09 -23.37
C PRO A 199 -30.14 -12.11 -23.10
N GLY A 200 -29.84 -10.92 -22.57
CA GLY A 200 -30.84 -9.90 -22.25
C GLY A 200 -31.58 -10.09 -20.92
N ALA A 201 -31.28 -11.16 -20.17
CA ALA A 201 -31.78 -11.32 -18.80
C ALA A 201 -31.26 -10.20 -17.88
N THR A 202 -31.99 -9.91 -16.80
CA THR A 202 -31.55 -8.98 -15.77
C THR A 202 -31.57 -9.65 -14.40
N LEU A 203 -30.67 -9.20 -13.52
CA LEU A 203 -30.55 -9.68 -12.14
C LEU A 203 -30.65 -8.48 -11.19
N ASN A 204 -31.76 -8.38 -10.47
CA ASN A 204 -31.95 -7.36 -9.44
C ASN A 204 -31.32 -7.81 -8.13
N ILE A 205 -30.45 -6.97 -7.58
CA ILE A 205 -29.71 -7.24 -6.35
C ILE A 205 -29.86 -6.09 -5.34
N THR A 206 -29.63 -6.42 -4.08
CA THR A 206 -29.50 -5.47 -2.98
C THR A 206 -28.13 -5.66 -2.34
N LEU A 207 -27.35 -4.58 -2.29
CA LEU A 207 -26.15 -4.47 -1.48
C LEU A 207 -26.56 -4.07 -0.07
N ARG A 208 -25.98 -4.72 0.95
CA ARG A 208 -26.19 -4.37 2.36
C ARG A 208 -24.97 -4.71 3.19
N ASN A 209 -24.82 -4.11 4.37
CA ASN A 209 -23.88 -4.64 5.35
C ASN A 209 -24.31 -6.07 5.75
N MET A 210 -23.33 -6.94 6.04
CA MET A 210 -23.63 -8.19 6.76
C MET A 210 -24.36 -7.84 8.07
N PRO A 211 -25.45 -8.51 8.45
CA PRO A 211 -26.32 -8.04 9.54
C PRO A 211 -25.66 -7.80 10.90
N SER A 212 -24.57 -8.52 11.22
CA SER A 212 -23.79 -8.35 12.45
C SER A 212 -22.81 -7.18 12.40
N LEU A 213 -22.64 -6.54 11.25
CA LEU A 213 -21.69 -5.47 10.99
C LEU A 213 -22.42 -4.20 10.52
N ASN A 214 -21.83 -3.05 10.80
CA ASN A 214 -22.38 -1.76 10.37
C ASN A 214 -21.25 -0.77 10.05
N ARG A 215 -20.34 -1.20 9.19
CA ARG A 215 -19.12 -0.46 8.86
C ARG A 215 -19.16 0.22 7.50
N LEU A 216 -20.18 -0.02 6.69
CA LEU A 216 -20.22 0.44 5.29
C LEU A 216 -21.45 1.29 5.00
N ARG A 217 -21.29 2.20 4.04
CA ARG A 217 -22.32 3.02 3.43
C ARG A 217 -22.21 2.92 1.92
N PHE A 218 -23.35 2.97 1.24
CA PHE A 218 -23.46 2.79 -0.20
C PHE A 218 -24.01 4.05 -0.89
N ALA A 219 -23.72 4.17 -2.18
CA ALA A 219 -24.33 5.16 -3.05
C ALA A 219 -24.22 4.71 -4.52
N THR A 220 -25.03 5.31 -5.38
CA THR A 220 -24.92 5.20 -6.84
C THR A 220 -24.70 6.57 -7.48
N GLY A 221 -24.22 6.58 -8.73
CA GLY A 221 -24.03 7.80 -9.50
C GLY A 221 -22.89 8.70 -9.02
N THR A 222 -22.95 9.97 -9.44
CA THR A 222 -21.95 10.98 -9.10
C THR A 222 -22.29 11.63 -7.77
N LEU A 223 -21.35 11.59 -6.83
CA LEU A 223 -21.44 12.31 -5.56
C LEU A 223 -20.94 13.74 -5.75
N ALA A 224 -21.59 14.70 -5.09
CA ALA A 224 -21.12 16.08 -5.05
C ALA A 224 -19.74 16.19 -4.39
N ALA A 225 -18.95 17.20 -4.76
CA ALA A 225 -17.65 17.45 -4.12
C ALA A 225 -17.84 17.65 -2.60
N GLY A 226 -16.95 17.06 -1.80
CA GLY A 226 -17.06 17.09 -0.34
C GLY A 226 -18.14 16.21 0.29
N THR A 227 -18.85 15.38 -0.49
CA THR A 227 -19.83 14.41 0.06
C THR A 227 -19.35 12.97 -0.03
N THR A 228 -19.91 12.12 0.84
CA THR A 228 -19.64 10.67 0.91
C THR A 228 -20.92 9.83 0.76
N ALA A 229 -20.76 8.52 0.68
CA ALA A 229 -21.87 7.56 0.64
C ALA A 229 -22.59 7.50 2.00
N THR A 230 -23.92 7.43 1.99
CA THR A 230 -24.73 7.48 3.22
C THR A 230 -25.81 6.40 3.32
N ASN A 231 -26.12 5.67 2.24
CA ASN A 231 -27.18 4.66 2.25
C ASN A 231 -26.74 3.41 3.05
N LEU A 232 -27.65 2.80 3.79
CA LEU A 232 -27.41 1.51 4.48
C LEU A 232 -27.47 0.31 3.53
N THR A 233 -28.26 0.45 2.47
CA THR A 233 -28.47 -0.55 1.42
C THR A 233 -28.56 0.13 0.07
N GLU A 234 -28.20 -0.56 -1.00
CA GLU A 234 -28.28 -0.04 -2.37
C GLU A 234 -28.84 -1.11 -3.31
N ASN A 235 -29.82 -0.76 -4.14
CA ASN A 235 -30.39 -1.68 -5.12
C ASN A 235 -29.75 -1.45 -6.49
N LEU A 236 -29.36 -2.51 -7.17
CA LEU A 236 -28.77 -2.47 -8.52
C LEU A 236 -29.46 -3.49 -9.43
N THR A 237 -29.47 -3.21 -10.74
CA THR A 237 -29.89 -4.15 -11.78
C THR A 237 -28.68 -4.49 -12.63
N LEU A 238 -28.27 -5.76 -12.64
CA LEU A 238 -27.19 -6.27 -13.47
C LEU A 238 -27.74 -6.80 -14.79
N SER A 239 -27.09 -6.49 -15.89
CA SER A 239 -27.43 -6.99 -17.21
C SER A 239 -26.78 -8.35 -17.49
N GLY A 240 -27.49 -9.21 -18.20
CA GLY A 240 -27.03 -10.53 -18.61
C GLY A 240 -26.12 -10.52 -19.84
N ASP A 241 -25.67 -9.36 -20.30
CA ASP A 241 -24.66 -9.18 -21.34
C ASP A 241 -23.22 -9.16 -20.78
N GLY A 242 -23.07 -9.26 -19.45
CA GLY A 242 -21.79 -9.22 -18.75
C GLY A 242 -21.24 -7.81 -18.51
N SER A 243 -22.03 -6.76 -18.78
CA SER A 243 -21.65 -5.38 -18.52
C SER A 243 -21.52 -5.08 -17.02
N TRP A 244 -20.63 -4.14 -16.70
CA TRP A 244 -20.40 -3.69 -15.32
C TRP A 244 -21.45 -2.66 -14.89
N ALA A 245 -22.11 -2.89 -13.76
CA ALA A 245 -22.86 -1.88 -13.02
C ALA A 245 -21.94 -1.18 -12.01
N SER A 246 -22.03 0.14 -11.90
CA SER A 246 -21.19 0.94 -11.00
C SER A 246 -21.93 1.34 -9.73
N PHE A 247 -21.23 1.34 -8.61
CA PHE A 247 -21.71 1.82 -7.31
C PHE A 247 -20.54 2.41 -6.52
N LYS A 248 -20.80 2.94 -5.33
CA LYS A 248 -19.79 3.45 -4.42
C LYS A 248 -19.98 2.89 -3.02
N ILE A 249 -18.88 2.69 -2.32
CA ILE A 249 -18.87 2.34 -0.90
C ILE A 249 -18.01 3.32 -0.11
N ALA A 250 -18.40 3.64 1.11
CA ALA A 250 -17.58 4.39 2.05
C ALA A 250 -17.66 3.73 3.41
N GLY A 251 -16.63 3.93 4.24
CA GLY A 251 -16.71 3.55 5.64
C GLY A 251 -17.79 4.36 6.38
N ASN A 252 -18.57 3.68 7.21
CA ASN A 252 -19.42 4.30 8.20
C ASN A 252 -18.54 4.97 9.25
N GLN A 253 -18.74 6.28 9.39
CA GLN A 253 -17.97 7.10 10.32
C GLN A 253 -18.10 6.55 11.76
N ASN A 254 -17.03 6.65 12.54
CA ASN A 254 -16.88 6.07 13.89
C ASN A 254 -16.83 4.54 13.96
N ASN A 255 -16.92 3.85 12.83
CA ASN A 255 -16.90 2.39 12.77
C ASN A 255 -15.73 1.93 11.89
N ALA A 256 -14.56 2.56 12.06
CA ALA A 256 -13.34 2.14 11.39
C ALA A 256 -12.91 0.74 11.85
N SER A 257 -12.29 0.01 10.94
CA SER A 257 -11.84 -1.35 11.16
C SER A 257 -10.82 -1.42 12.31
N VAL A 258 -10.93 -2.49 13.09
CA VAL A 258 -9.95 -2.85 14.12
C VAL A 258 -9.08 -4.03 13.67
N GLU A 259 -9.61 -4.84 12.77
CA GLU A 259 -8.93 -5.94 12.08
C GLU A 259 -9.15 -5.80 10.57
N ASP A 260 -8.25 -6.37 9.76
CA ASP A 260 -8.49 -6.50 8.33
C ASP A 260 -9.81 -7.23 8.03
N LYS A 261 -10.48 -6.82 6.95
CA LYS A 261 -11.76 -7.36 6.45
C LYS A 261 -12.92 -7.44 7.45
N ASP A 262 -12.87 -6.68 8.54
CA ASP A 262 -13.95 -6.67 9.53
C ASP A 262 -15.19 -5.85 9.10
N ALA A 263 -15.21 -5.37 7.85
CA ALA A 263 -16.32 -4.69 7.22
C ALA A 263 -16.78 -5.48 5.98
N VAL A 264 -17.91 -6.18 6.09
CA VAL A 264 -18.40 -7.06 5.02
C VAL A 264 -19.73 -6.53 4.48
N PHE A 265 -19.85 -6.48 3.15
CA PHE A 265 -21.14 -6.32 2.48
C PHE A 265 -21.59 -7.59 1.78
N GLU A 266 -22.89 -7.78 1.72
CA GLU A 266 -23.55 -8.90 1.06
C GLU A 266 -24.25 -8.42 -0.21
N VAL A 267 -24.17 -9.25 -1.25
CA VAL A 267 -24.97 -9.11 -2.46
C VAL A 267 -26.14 -10.08 -2.35
N MET A 268 -27.35 -9.54 -2.27
CA MET A 268 -28.58 -10.30 -2.07
C MET A 268 -29.46 -10.28 -3.32
N GLN A 269 -30.11 -11.40 -3.64
CA GLN A 269 -31.25 -11.48 -4.55
C GLN A 269 -32.48 -11.95 -3.77
N GLY A 270 -33.33 -11.01 -3.34
CA GLY A 270 -34.39 -11.33 -2.38
C GLY A 270 -33.80 -11.86 -1.08
N ALA A 271 -34.10 -13.11 -0.73
CA ALA A 271 -33.55 -13.77 0.45
C ALA A 271 -32.23 -14.54 0.18
N ASP A 272 -31.88 -14.74 -1.09
CA ASP A 272 -30.68 -15.49 -1.47
C ASP A 272 -29.44 -14.62 -1.40
N LEU A 273 -28.41 -15.13 -0.76
CA LEU A 273 -27.07 -14.53 -0.76
C LEU A 273 -26.29 -14.99 -1.98
N LEU A 274 -25.83 -14.05 -2.80
CA LEU A 274 -25.06 -14.30 -4.02
C LEU A 274 -23.55 -14.15 -3.84
N ALA A 275 -23.12 -13.19 -3.01
CA ALA A 275 -21.71 -12.95 -2.71
C ALA A 275 -21.56 -12.23 -1.38
N ARG A 276 -20.36 -12.33 -0.80
CA ARG A 276 -19.88 -11.41 0.23
C ARG A 276 -18.64 -10.74 -0.30
N GLU A 277 -18.47 -9.48 0.05
CA GLU A 277 -17.19 -8.83 -0.17
C GLU A 277 -16.76 -8.15 1.11
N ALA A 278 -15.52 -8.46 1.49
CA ALA A 278 -14.90 -8.02 2.70
C ALA A 278 -13.95 -6.88 2.36
N VAL A 279 -14.01 -5.81 3.13
CA VAL A 279 -13.16 -4.64 2.97
C VAL A 279 -12.63 -4.26 4.34
N MET A 280 -11.58 -3.45 4.37
CA MET A 280 -11.12 -2.80 5.60
C MET A 280 -11.45 -1.30 5.52
N VAL A 281 -12.21 -0.79 6.48
CA VAL A 281 -12.40 0.65 6.68
C VAL A 281 -11.18 1.21 7.41
N ARG A 282 -10.19 1.62 6.62
CA ARG A 282 -8.90 2.08 7.08
C ARG A 282 -8.91 3.53 7.50
N ILE A 283 -8.22 3.81 8.61
CA ILE A 283 -7.87 5.15 9.07
C ILE A 283 -6.43 5.16 9.58
N ARG A 284 -5.74 6.28 9.37
CA ARG A 284 -4.45 6.56 10.00
C ARG A 284 -4.70 7.14 11.39
N LYS A 285 -4.19 6.49 12.43
CA LYS A 285 -4.39 6.90 13.83
C LYS A 285 -3.18 7.70 14.34
N ASN A 286 -3.41 8.54 15.34
CA ASN A 286 -2.33 9.17 16.10
C ASN A 286 -1.46 8.08 16.78
N ALA A 287 -0.16 8.07 16.49
CA ALA A 287 0.79 7.12 17.03
C ALA A 287 0.82 7.10 18.55
N ASN A 288 0.56 8.23 19.20
CA ASN A 288 0.58 8.34 20.65
C ASN A 288 -0.65 7.69 21.33
N THR A 289 -1.68 7.31 20.56
CA THR A 289 -2.92 6.70 21.06
C THR A 289 -3.18 5.30 20.49
N LEU A 290 -2.23 4.73 19.75
CA LEU A 290 -2.32 3.34 19.28
C LEU A 290 -2.46 2.37 20.44
N SER A 291 -3.29 1.35 20.24
CA SER A 291 -3.29 0.18 21.12
C SER A 291 -2.03 -0.66 20.92
N THR A 292 -1.71 -1.50 21.91
CA THR A 292 -0.56 -2.42 21.85
C THR A 292 -0.59 -3.33 20.61
N PRO A 293 -1.72 -3.98 20.24
CA PRO A 293 -1.77 -4.82 19.04
C PRO A 293 -1.52 -4.05 17.73
N GLU A 294 -2.05 -2.83 17.61
CA GLU A 294 -1.84 -2.00 16.41
C GLU A 294 -0.38 -1.58 16.25
N ARG A 295 0.26 -1.18 17.36
CA ARG A 295 1.68 -0.87 17.41
C ARG A 295 2.53 -2.09 17.00
N ASP A 296 2.25 -3.25 17.58
CA ASP A 296 3.08 -4.44 17.38
C ASP A 296 2.96 -4.96 15.94
N ARG A 297 1.75 -4.97 15.35
CA ARG A 297 1.56 -5.28 13.92
C ARG A 297 2.33 -4.33 13.01
N TYR A 298 2.28 -3.02 13.29
CA TYR A 298 3.04 -2.04 12.51
C TYR A 298 4.55 -2.28 12.59
N LEU A 299 5.10 -2.48 13.80
CA LEU A 299 6.53 -2.69 13.99
C LEU A 299 7.02 -3.99 13.32
N GLU A 300 6.22 -5.04 13.38
CA GLU A 300 6.50 -6.32 12.73
C GLU A 300 6.52 -6.18 11.21
N ALA A 301 5.51 -5.51 10.64
CA ALA A 301 5.44 -5.23 9.21
C ALA A 301 6.62 -4.37 8.75
N LEU A 302 6.97 -3.33 9.52
CA LEU A 302 8.10 -2.47 9.24
C LEU A 302 9.43 -3.24 9.24
N ARG A 303 9.63 -4.12 10.22
CA ARG A 303 10.80 -5.01 10.28
C ARG A 303 10.86 -5.91 9.05
N GLU A 304 9.74 -6.52 8.66
CA GLU A 304 9.69 -7.43 7.51
C GLU A 304 10.02 -6.71 6.18
N ILE A 305 9.42 -5.54 5.93
CA ILE A 305 9.72 -4.79 4.69
C ILE A 305 11.16 -4.25 4.64
N HIS A 306 11.77 -4.03 5.80
CA HIS A 306 13.16 -3.60 5.90
C HIS A 306 14.15 -4.76 5.74
N GLN A 307 13.98 -5.82 6.53
CA GLN A 307 14.98 -6.90 6.65
C GLN A 307 14.77 -8.04 5.66
N THR A 308 13.52 -8.37 5.33
CA THR A 308 13.20 -9.50 4.44
C THR A 308 13.17 -9.06 2.99
N TYR A 309 12.52 -7.93 2.71
CA TYR A 309 12.23 -7.51 1.34
C TYR A 309 13.12 -6.36 0.83
N ASN A 310 13.90 -5.73 1.71
CA ASN A 310 14.76 -4.58 1.39
C ASN A 310 14.03 -3.39 0.73
N PHE A 311 12.70 -3.33 0.84
CA PHE A 311 11.88 -2.26 0.26
C PHE A 311 12.20 -0.90 0.88
N TYR A 312 12.58 -0.90 2.17
CA TYR A 312 12.93 0.32 2.89
C TYR A 312 14.05 1.13 2.19
N GLU A 313 15.06 0.44 1.65
CA GLU A 313 16.16 1.07 0.93
C GLU A 313 15.67 1.75 -0.35
N LEU A 314 14.68 1.18 -1.05
CA LEU A 314 14.06 1.81 -2.23
C LEU A 314 13.34 3.10 -1.85
N PHE A 315 12.55 3.11 -0.77
CA PHE A 315 11.86 4.31 -0.28
C PHE A 315 12.85 5.41 0.13
N LYS A 316 13.91 5.07 0.87
CA LYS A 316 14.99 6.01 1.18
C LYS A 316 15.59 6.61 -0.09
N ASN A 317 15.98 5.77 -1.04
CA ASN A 317 16.63 6.19 -2.28
C ASN A 317 15.69 7.01 -3.19
N SER A 318 14.38 6.83 -3.05
CA SER A 318 13.36 7.61 -3.78
C SER A 318 13.27 9.05 -3.30
N HIS A 319 13.65 9.33 -2.05
CA HIS A 319 13.62 10.68 -1.51
C HIS A 319 14.96 11.43 -1.71
N SER A 320 16.09 10.71 -1.67
CA SER A 320 17.43 11.30 -1.70
C SER A 320 18.20 11.15 -3.02
N GLY A 321 17.84 10.17 -3.85
CA GLY A 321 18.52 9.78 -5.10
C GLY A 321 19.96 9.25 -4.91
N ASN A 322 20.14 7.94 -5.09
CA ASN A 322 21.39 7.16 -4.92
C ASN A 322 22.11 7.30 -3.56
N ALA A 323 22.83 6.27 -3.15
CA ALA A 323 23.50 6.14 -1.85
C ALA A 323 24.75 7.03 -1.68
N SER A 324 25.22 7.72 -2.73
CA SER A 324 26.55 8.36 -2.77
C SER A 324 26.57 9.89 -2.81
N GLY A 325 25.45 10.60 -2.69
CA GLY A 325 25.46 12.07 -2.59
C GLY A 325 24.12 12.75 -2.83
N PHE A 326 24.09 14.08 -2.65
CA PHE A 326 22.90 14.90 -2.88
C PHE A 326 22.46 14.84 -4.35
N ASN A 327 21.43 14.04 -4.65
CA ASN A 327 20.75 14.16 -5.92
C ASN A 327 19.76 15.32 -5.83
N VAL A 328 20.26 16.50 -6.18
CA VAL A 328 19.48 17.74 -6.28
C VAL A 328 18.17 17.45 -7.02
N ILE A 329 18.20 16.72 -8.13
CA ILE A 329 17.04 16.49 -8.98
C ILE A 329 15.95 15.70 -8.25
N ALA A 330 16.28 14.63 -7.52
CA ALA A 330 15.30 13.89 -6.73
C ALA A 330 14.69 14.76 -5.63
N HIS A 331 15.51 15.55 -4.95
CA HIS A 331 15.04 16.51 -3.95
C HIS A 331 14.06 17.53 -4.55
N ARG A 332 14.29 18.02 -5.77
CA ARG A 332 13.38 18.94 -6.48
C ARG A 332 12.03 18.34 -6.85
N GLN A 333 11.93 17.01 -6.92
CA GLN A 333 10.67 16.33 -7.17
C GLN A 333 9.78 16.34 -5.92
N ALA A 334 10.40 16.26 -4.74
CA ALA A 334 9.72 16.13 -3.46
C ALA A 334 9.64 17.43 -2.64
N HIS A 335 10.50 18.43 -2.90
CA HIS A 335 10.69 19.60 -2.04
C HIS A 335 10.85 20.91 -2.81
N VAL A 336 10.73 22.03 -2.07
CA VAL A 336 11.04 23.40 -2.53
C VAL A 336 10.15 23.84 -3.71
N GLY A 337 9.00 23.20 -3.89
CA GLY A 337 8.11 23.37 -5.03
C GLY A 337 6.66 23.06 -4.68
N SER A 338 5.76 23.29 -5.63
CA SER A 338 4.33 23.00 -5.42
C SER A 338 4.04 21.51 -5.27
N ALA A 339 4.92 20.63 -5.75
CA ALA A 339 4.77 19.19 -5.63
C ALA A 339 4.98 18.64 -4.22
N PHE A 340 5.44 19.43 -3.24
CA PHE A 340 5.78 18.93 -1.90
C PHE A 340 4.68 18.09 -1.26
N LEU A 341 3.44 18.60 -1.18
CA LEU A 341 2.33 17.87 -0.56
C LEU A 341 1.84 16.68 -1.42
N PRO A 342 1.57 16.86 -2.73
CA PRO A 342 1.27 15.75 -3.66
C PRO A 342 2.25 14.59 -3.65
N TRP A 343 3.56 14.88 -3.74
CA TRP A 343 4.61 13.87 -3.84
C TRP A 343 4.68 13.04 -2.57
N HIS A 344 4.68 13.70 -1.40
CA HIS A 344 4.71 13.00 -0.11
C HIS A 344 3.43 12.20 0.14
N ARG A 345 2.25 12.65 -0.34
CA ARG A 345 1.03 11.83 -0.27
C ARG A 345 1.15 10.53 -1.06
N ALA A 346 1.65 10.59 -2.29
CA ALA A 346 1.91 9.39 -3.10
C ALA A 346 2.97 8.49 -2.43
N PHE A 347 4.03 9.09 -1.87
CA PHE A 347 5.06 8.38 -1.13
C PHE A 347 4.50 7.59 0.06
N MET A 348 3.67 8.24 0.86
CA MET A 348 3.01 7.63 2.02
C MET A 348 2.05 6.51 1.62
N LEU A 349 1.27 6.69 0.54
CA LEU A 349 0.39 5.63 0.05
C LEU A 349 1.15 4.39 -0.40
N HIS A 350 2.29 4.57 -1.08
CA HIS A 350 3.05 3.44 -1.58
C HIS A 350 3.68 2.64 -0.43
N ILE A 351 4.28 3.29 0.57
CA ILE A 351 4.84 2.52 1.70
C ILE A 351 3.75 1.83 2.52
N GLU A 352 2.57 2.44 2.67
CA GLU A 352 1.44 1.79 3.34
C GLU A 352 1.03 0.49 2.66
N ARG A 353 0.92 0.50 1.32
CA ARG A 353 0.61 -0.72 0.54
C ARG A 353 1.68 -1.79 0.68
N ILE A 354 2.95 -1.39 0.79
CA ILE A 354 4.06 -2.34 1.00
C ILE A 354 4.01 -2.93 2.42
N LEU A 355 3.67 -2.15 3.44
CA LEU A 355 3.42 -2.67 4.79
C LEU A 355 2.26 -3.66 4.81
N GLN A 356 1.20 -3.36 4.05
CA GLN A 356 0.02 -4.21 3.93
C GLN A 356 0.30 -5.53 3.18
N ALA A 357 1.34 -5.56 2.34
CA ALA A 357 1.82 -6.82 1.77
C ALA A 357 2.41 -7.75 2.83
N SER A 358 2.90 -7.22 3.97
CA SER A 358 3.29 -8.00 5.14
C SER A 358 2.08 -8.32 6.02
N ASP A 359 1.37 -7.30 6.50
CA ASP A 359 0.16 -7.43 7.33
C ASP A 359 -0.96 -6.51 6.82
N PRO A 360 -2.02 -7.07 6.20
CA PRO A 360 -3.15 -6.31 5.68
C PRO A 360 -3.85 -5.40 6.70
N SER A 361 -3.79 -5.71 8.00
CA SER A 361 -4.44 -4.89 9.04
C SER A 361 -3.69 -3.60 9.34
N VAL A 362 -2.50 -3.41 8.77
CA VAL A 362 -1.64 -2.26 9.05
C VAL A 362 -2.16 -1.03 8.30
N ALA A 363 -2.33 0.05 9.06
CA ALA A 363 -2.45 1.41 8.55
C ALA A 363 -1.26 2.23 9.05
N LEU A 364 -0.77 3.16 8.24
CA LEU A 364 0.28 4.09 8.65
C LEU A 364 -0.26 5.00 9.75
N PRO A 365 0.34 5.00 10.95
CA PRO A 365 0.03 6.01 11.94
C PRO A 365 0.66 7.36 11.56
N TYR A 366 0.14 8.44 12.13
CA TYR A 366 0.77 9.75 12.06
C TYR A 366 1.21 10.23 13.45
N TRP A 367 2.13 11.19 13.47
CA TRP A 367 2.61 11.80 14.70
C TRP A 367 2.21 13.28 14.81
N HIS A 368 1.37 13.60 15.79
CA HIS A 368 0.92 14.96 16.07
C HIS A 368 2.05 15.77 16.74
N PHE A 369 2.99 16.22 15.93
CA PHE A 369 4.31 16.73 16.34
C PHE A 369 4.33 18.15 16.93
N ASP A 370 3.18 18.83 17.05
CA ASP A 370 3.05 20.10 17.79
C ASP A 370 2.63 19.88 19.25
N MET A 371 2.51 18.62 19.69
CA MET A 371 2.24 18.19 21.06
C MET A 371 3.28 17.18 21.55
N SER A 372 3.29 16.89 22.85
CA SER A 372 4.10 15.82 23.43
C SER A 372 3.65 14.43 22.95
N SER A 373 4.56 13.45 22.89
CA SER A 373 4.22 12.09 22.44
C SER A 373 4.97 11.00 23.22
N PRO A 374 4.79 10.91 24.56
CA PRO A 374 5.54 10.00 25.41
C PRO A 374 5.30 8.51 25.10
N ASN A 375 4.11 8.13 24.61
CA ASN A 375 3.82 6.74 24.25
C ASN A 375 4.50 6.34 22.93
N MET A 376 4.72 7.32 22.04
CA MET A 376 5.44 7.08 20.79
C MET A 376 6.94 6.91 21.02
N PHE A 377 7.52 7.77 21.84
CA PHE A 377 8.96 7.81 22.14
C PHE A 377 9.30 7.02 23.40
N ASN A 378 8.86 5.76 23.45
CA ASN A 378 9.22 4.78 24.47
C ASN A 378 10.06 3.63 23.86
N ALA A 379 10.70 2.83 24.71
CA ALA A 379 11.60 1.76 24.26
C ALA A 379 10.89 0.58 23.55
N ASP A 380 9.57 0.42 23.76
CA ASP A 380 8.74 -0.60 23.13
C ASP A 380 8.11 -0.15 21.81
N PHE A 381 8.31 1.10 21.40
CA PHE A 381 7.78 1.66 20.17
C PHE A 381 8.89 2.27 19.30
N MET A 382 8.91 3.59 19.11
CA MET A 382 9.87 4.22 18.20
C MET A 382 11.26 4.42 18.84
N GLY A 383 11.42 4.15 20.13
CA GLY A 383 12.66 4.28 20.88
C GLY A 383 12.63 5.48 21.83
N ALA A 384 13.04 5.22 23.08
CA ALA A 384 13.16 6.23 24.12
C ALA A 384 14.42 7.10 23.92
N ASN A 385 14.41 8.27 24.55
CA ASN A 385 15.53 9.20 24.44
C ASN A 385 16.85 8.60 24.92
N PRO A 386 17.95 8.79 24.17
CA PRO A 386 19.27 8.44 24.65
C PRO A 386 19.69 9.31 25.84
N THR A 387 20.59 8.78 26.66
CA THR A 387 21.21 9.50 27.79
C THR A 387 22.13 10.63 27.33
N ALA A 388 22.74 10.53 26.14
CA ALA A 388 23.64 11.53 25.58
C ALA A 388 23.10 12.15 24.27
N PRO A 389 23.46 13.41 23.95
CA PRO A 389 23.27 13.97 22.61
C PRO A 389 23.98 13.11 21.56
N ALA A 390 23.41 12.97 20.35
CA ALA A 390 23.98 12.20 19.24
C ALA A 390 24.09 10.67 19.44
N ALA A 391 23.46 10.12 20.48
CA ALA A 391 23.44 8.68 20.72
C ALA A 391 22.24 7.98 20.05
N VAL A 392 22.30 6.65 20.06
CA VAL A 392 21.26 5.76 19.53
C VAL A 392 20.08 5.72 20.50
N ALA A 393 18.86 5.83 19.98
CA ALA A 393 17.63 5.70 20.76
C ALA A 393 17.58 4.37 21.52
N ILE A 394 17.06 4.39 22.74
CA ILE A 394 16.97 3.19 23.59
C ILE A 394 15.77 2.37 23.12
N ILE A 395 16.02 1.14 22.65
CA ILE A 395 15.00 0.21 22.14
C ILE A 395 15.11 -1.10 22.92
N ASN A 396 13.98 -1.63 23.38
CA ASN A 396 13.95 -2.91 24.09
C ASN A 396 14.29 -4.07 23.14
N PRO A 397 15.00 -5.12 23.60
CA PRO A 397 15.36 -6.25 22.73
C PRO A 397 14.18 -7.00 22.10
N SER A 398 13.00 -6.96 22.73
CA SER A 398 11.75 -7.55 22.22
C SER A 398 11.08 -6.72 21.12
N ASN A 399 11.48 -5.47 20.93
CA ASN A 399 10.91 -4.61 19.91
C ASN A 399 11.39 -5.08 18.52
N PRO A 400 10.49 -5.28 17.53
CA PRO A 400 10.86 -5.73 16.18
C PRO A 400 11.92 -4.88 15.47
N ILE A 401 12.05 -3.59 15.81
CA ILE A 401 13.07 -2.70 15.25
C ILE A 401 14.33 -2.55 16.12
N SER A 402 14.55 -3.43 17.10
CA SER A 402 15.74 -3.40 17.97
C SER A 402 17.06 -3.57 17.22
N THR A 403 17.05 -4.26 16.09
CA THR A 403 18.21 -4.47 15.21
C THR A 403 18.19 -3.56 13.98
N TRP A 404 17.51 -2.41 14.07
CA TRP A 404 17.40 -1.48 12.94
C TRP A 404 18.77 -1.04 12.42
N GLN A 405 19.01 -1.23 11.13
CA GLN A 405 20.30 -0.90 10.53
C GLN A 405 20.15 -0.56 9.06
N ILE A 406 20.66 0.61 8.67
CA ILE A 406 20.75 1.01 7.27
C ILE A 406 22.06 0.53 6.68
N THR A 407 22.03 0.06 5.43
CA THR A 407 23.23 -0.43 4.74
C THR A 407 24.30 0.67 4.71
N GLY A 408 25.51 0.34 5.17
CA GLY A 408 26.63 1.29 5.24
C GLY A 408 26.58 2.27 6.41
N GLN A 409 25.63 2.12 7.34
CA GLN A 409 25.55 2.90 8.59
C GLN A 409 25.77 2.00 9.82
N ALA A 410 26.15 2.65 10.93
CA ALA A 410 26.18 1.98 12.23
C ALA A 410 24.76 1.54 12.64
N ALA A 411 24.67 0.42 13.37
CA ALA A 411 23.40 -0.09 13.87
C ALA A 411 22.74 0.87 14.86
N GLY A 412 21.40 0.85 14.87
CA GLY A 412 20.55 1.63 15.76
C GLY A 412 20.15 3.00 15.22
N ILE A 413 19.00 3.49 15.68
CA ILE A 413 18.41 4.76 15.23
C ILE A 413 19.07 5.93 15.97
N ARG A 414 19.81 6.78 15.25
CA ARG A 414 20.40 8.00 15.81
C ARG A 414 19.37 9.11 15.89
N ARG A 415 18.78 9.29 17.07
CA ARG A 415 17.78 10.33 17.34
C ARG A 415 17.79 10.75 18.81
N ARG A 416 17.55 12.05 19.06
CA ARG A 416 17.24 12.60 20.38
C ARG A 416 16.18 13.68 20.23
N THR A 417 15.13 13.62 21.03
CA THR A 417 13.97 14.48 20.80
C THR A 417 13.25 14.86 22.10
N PRO A 418 12.74 16.08 22.28
CA PRO A 418 12.11 16.46 23.54
C PRO A 418 10.75 15.78 23.76
N TYR A 419 10.08 15.29 22.71
CA TYR A 419 8.70 14.81 22.77
C TYR A 419 8.46 13.60 23.67
N GLY A 420 9.47 12.76 23.90
CA GLY A 420 9.37 11.59 24.78
C GLY A 420 9.37 11.91 26.27
N ASN A 421 9.81 13.10 26.67
CA ASN A 421 9.91 13.52 28.07
C ASN A 421 8.77 14.49 28.43
N ASN A 422 7.58 14.31 27.85
CA ASN A 422 6.48 15.28 27.89
C ASN A 422 6.87 16.67 27.37
N GLY A 423 7.93 16.76 26.56
CA GLY A 423 8.36 18.01 25.95
C GLY A 423 7.33 18.46 24.91
N ILE A 424 6.97 19.74 24.98
CA ILE A 424 6.17 20.44 23.97
C ILE A 424 7.15 21.24 23.12
N PRO A 425 7.05 21.18 21.78
CA PRO A 425 7.95 21.94 20.93
C PRO A 425 7.70 23.44 21.09
N SER A 426 8.75 24.25 20.94
CA SER A 426 8.59 25.69 20.85
C SER A 426 7.77 26.03 19.60
N SER A 427 6.75 26.88 19.73
CA SER A 427 6.02 27.44 18.60
C SER A 427 6.67 28.73 18.05
N VAL A 428 7.77 29.18 18.66
CA VAL A 428 8.46 30.42 18.27
C VAL A 428 9.24 30.19 16.97
N MET A 429 8.70 30.72 15.88
CA MET A 429 9.32 30.67 14.55
C MET A 429 10.65 31.43 14.50
N GLY A 430 11.57 31.00 13.63
CA GLY A 430 12.89 31.64 13.44
C GLY A 430 13.98 31.20 14.42
N THR A 431 13.64 30.37 15.42
CA THR A 431 14.59 29.79 16.40
C THR A 431 15.34 28.55 15.88
N GLY A 432 15.13 28.17 14.62
CA GLY A 432 15.65 26.92 14.03
C GLY A 432 14.96 25.64 14.51
N THR A 433 14.28 25.67 15.66
CA THR A 433 13.57 24.53 16.28
C THR A 433 12.07 24.76 16.46
N GLY A 434 11.57 25.92 16.02
CA GLY A 434 10.16 26.28 16.08
C GLY A 434 9.30 25.36 15.21
N VAL A 435 8.24 24.81 15.78
CA VAL A 435 7.23 23.98 15.11
C VAL A 435 5.92 24.76 15.14
N ALA A 436 5.36 25.09 13.98
CA ALA A 436 4.06 25.75 13.93
C ALA A 436 2.98 24.82 14.53
N THR A 437 2.10 25.37 15.36
CA THR A 437 0.90 24.65 15.82
C THR A 437 -0.03 24.41 14.65
N GLU A 438 -0.91 23.41 14.75
CA GLU A 438 -1.91 23.15 13.71
C GLU A 438 -2.72 24.40 13.35
N ALA A 439 -3.16 25.18 14.34
CA ALA A 439 -3.87 26.42 14.11
C ALA A 439 -3.03 27.45 13.32
N ALA A 440 -1.74 27.56 13.64
CA ALA A 440 -0.82 28.43 12.90
C ALA A 440 -0.54 27.92 11.48
N THR A 441 -0.50 26.60 11.27
CA THR A 441 -0.39 26.00 9.94
C THR A 441 -1.60 26.35 9.07
N PHE A 442 -2.84 26.27 9.60
CA PHE A 442 -4.02 26.67 8.85
C PHE A 442 -4.11 28.19 8.59
N ALA A 443 -3.52 28.99 9.48
CA ALA A 443 -3.44 30.44 9.32
C ALA A 443 -2.49 30.89 8.18
N LEU A 444 -1.72 29.97 7.57
CA LEU A 444 -0.88 30.29 6.40
C LEU A 444 -1.67 30.80 5.20
N GLY A 445 -2.96 30.42 5.09
CA GLY A 445 -3.88 30.99 4.11
C GLY A 445 -4.80 29.96 3.46
N ALA A 446 -5.87 30.45 2.83
CA ALA A 446 -6.89 29.62 2.20
C ALA A 446 -6.54 29.16 0.78
N ASN A 447 -5.44 29.62 0.19
CA ASN A 447 -4.99 29.23 -1.16
C ASN A 447 -3.71 28.39 -1.09
N TYR A 448 -3.57 27.43 -2.01
CA TYR A 448 -2.44 26.49 -2.02
C TYR A 448 -1.07 27.17 -2.06
N SER A 449 -0.95 28.26 -2.83
CA SER A 449 0.30 29.03 -2.96
C SER A 449 0.83 29.57 -1.62
N SER A 450 -0.06 29.88 -0.68
CA SER A 450 0.32 30.29 0.68
C SER A 450 0.46 29.07 1.61
N PHE A 451 -0.48 28.13 1.55
CA PHE A 451 -0.50 26.96 2.43
C PHE A 451 0.74 26.06 2.28
N LYS A 452 1.28 25.91 1.06
CA LYS A 452 2.51 25.14 0.82
C LYS A 452 3.74 25.66 1.59
N GLY A 453 3.70 26.90 2.10
CA GLY A 453 4.68 27.44 3.05
C GLY A 453 4.82 26.62 4.34
N MET A 454 3.90 25.69 4.61
CA MET A 454 4.01 24.73 5.70
C MET A 454 5.27 23.85 5.61
N GLU A 455 5.86 23.65 4.42
CA GLU A 455 7.14 22.95 4.26
C GLU A 455 8.23 23.60 5.12
N GLY A 456 8.35 24.93 5.05
CA GLY A 456 9.38 25.69 5.75
C GLY A 456 9.13 25.90 7.24
N THR A 457 7.87 25.85 7.68
CA THR A 457 7.47 26.21 9.05
C THR A 457 7.10 24.98 9.88
N THR A 458 6.09 24.25 9.44
CA THR A 458 5.47 23.13 10.17
C THR A 458 6.32 21.87 10.01
N HIS A 459 6.62 21.50 8.76
CA HIS A 459 7.39 20.30 8.42
C HIS A 459 8.86 20.41 8.84
N ASN A 460 9.57 21.45 8.38
CA ASN A 460 10.99 21.62 8.74
C ASN A 460 11.17 21.80 10.25
N GLY A 461 10.22 22.49 10.91
CA GLY A 461 10.19 22.59 12.37
C GLY A 461 10.18 21.22 13.04
N ALA A 462 9.29 20.33 12.62
CA ALA A 462 9.16 18.98 13.18
C ALA A 462 10.43 18.14 12.97
N HIS A 463 11.05 18.21 11.78
CA HIS A 463 12.35 17.57 11.54
C HIS A 463 13.42 18.10 12.49
N ASN A 464 13.58 19.43 12.57
CA ASN A 464 14.64 20.05 13.37
C ASN A 464 14.45 19.82 14.87
N ASN A 465 13.21 19.77 15.36
CA ASN A 465 12.91 19.51 16.77
C ASN A 465 13.06 18.02 17.13
N SER A 466 13.08 17.13 16.14
CA SER A 466 13.28 15.69 16.34
C SER A 466 14.75 15.27 16.52
N GLY A 467 15.69 16.22 16.53
CA GLY A 467 17.10 15.89 16.55
C GLY A 467 18.06 17.07 16.51
N ASN A 468 19.26 16.80 16.02
CA ASN A 468 20.27 17.79 15.69
C ASN A 468 20.96 17.37 14.38
N SER A 469 22.03 18.06 14.00
CA SER A 469 22.75 17.84 12.73
C SER A 469 23.29 16.42 12.52
N VAL A 470 23.40 15.60 13.58
CA VAL A 470 23.90 14.22 13.49
C VAL A 470 22.81 13.16 13.68
N SER A 471 21.59 13.57 14.04
CA SER A 471 20.42 12.69 14.03
C SER A 471 20.00 12.39 12.59
N TRP A 472 19.50 11.19 12.33
CA TRP A 472 19.00 10.83 11.00
C TRP A 472 17.81 11.70 10.60
N ILE A 473 16.79 11.82 11.45
CA ILE A 473 15.58 12.58 11.13
C ILE A 473 15.81 14.09 10.89
N ALA A 474 16.81 14.70 11.52
CA ALA A 474 17.00 16.16 11.58
C ALA A 474 18.24 16.66 10.83
N GLY A 475 19.21 15.79 10.56
CA GLY A 475 20.53 16.23 10.09
C GLY A 475 20.55 16.69 8.64
N SER A 476 19.76 16.05 7.78
CA SER A 476 19.59 16.45 6.37
C SER A 476 18.39 15.72 5.75
N PRO A 477 17.68 16.33 4.78
CA PRO A 477 16.62 15.65 4.03
C PRO A 477 17.08 14.36 3.32
N HIS A 478 18.37 14.17 3.07
CA HIS A 478 18.88 12.93 2.43
C HIS A 478 18.96 11.74 3.38
N ILE A 479 19.09 12.03 4.67
CA ILE A 479 19.23 11.01 5.70
C ILE A 479 17.96 10.84 6.53
N ALA A 480 17.03 11.81 6.48
CA ALA A 480 15.80 11.76 7.26
C ALA A 480 14.99 10.46 7.06
N PRO A 481 14.83 9.93 5.83
CA PRO A 481 14.13 8.66 5.63
C PRO A 481 14.87 7.43 6.19
N GLN A 482 16.09 7.54 6.72
CA GLN A 482 16.77 6.44 7.43
C GLN A 482 16.16 6.19 8.81
N ASP A 483 15.53 7.20 9.39
CA ASP A 483 14.77 7.08 10.63
C ASP A 483 13.32 6.69 10.32
N PRO A 484 12.80 5.57 10.84
CA PRO A 484 11.42 5.18 10.59
C PRO A 484 10.39 6.18 11.13
N LEU A 485 10.78 7.12 12.00
CA LEU A 485 9.95 8.27 12.41
C LEU A 485 9.50 9.15 11.23
N PHE A 486 10.27 9.15 10.13
CA PHE A 486 9.96 9.92 8.92
C PHE A 486 8.52 9.73 8.47
N TYR A 487 8.05 8.48 8.38
CA TYR A 487 6.71 8.18 7.90
C TYR A 487 5.61 8.72 8.83
N PHE A 488 5.83 8.68 10.14
CA PHE A 488 4.88 9.23 11.09
C PHE A 488 4.75 10.75 10.99
N LEU A 489 5.90 11.44 10.83
CA LEU A 489 5.95 12.89 10.62
C LEU A 489 5.18 13.27 9.36
N HIS A 490 5.48 12.62 8.23
CA HIS A 490 4.82 12.89 6.95
C HIS A 490 3.35 12.46 6.93
N GLY A 491 2.95 11.49 7.75
CA GLY A 491 1.54 11.17 8.00
C GLY A 491 0.77 12.37 8.57
N ASN A 492 1.39 13.16 9.45
CA ASN A 492 0.72 14.34 10.00
C ASN A 492 0.73 15.53 9.02
N ILE A 493 1.77 15.66 8.19
CA ILE A 493 1.78 16.62 7.08
C ILE A 493 0.61 16.36 6.13
N GLU A 494 0.39 15.10 5.80
CA GLU A 494 -0.68 14.68 4.90
C GLU A 494 -2.06 14.87 5.55
N ARG A 495 -2.21 14.56 6.85
CA ARG A 495 -3.40 14.90 7.67
C ARG A 495 -3.72 16.38 7.62
N LEU A 496 -2.74 17.24 7.85
CA LEU A 496 -2.91 18.70 7.85
C LEU A 496 -3.33 19.21 6.47
N TRP A 497 -2.72 18.73 5.38
CA TRP A 497 -3.07 19.18 4.04
C TRP A 497 -4.51 18.84 3.67
N ALA A 498 -4.97 17.65 4.00
CA ALA A 498 -6.33 17.26 3.67
C ALA A 498 -7.38 17.88 4.60
N LYS A 499 -7.06 18.12 5.88
CA LYS A 499 -7.91 18.94 6.76
C LYS A 499 -8.03 20.37 6.19
N TRP A 500 -6.94 20.95 5.70
CA TRP A 500 -6.96 22.24 5.01
C TRP A 500 -7.79 22.23 3.72
N GLN A 501 -7.66 21.18 2.89
CA GLN A 501 -8.44 21.05 1.66
C GLN A 501 -9.92 21.10 1.99
N TRP A 502 -10.32 20.39 3.03
CA TRP A 502 -11.70 20.34 3.44
C TRP A 502 -12.23 21.64 4.04
N LEU A 503 -11.49 22.24 4.97
CA LEU A 503 -11.84 23.52 5.59
C LEU A 503 -12.05 24.64 4.55
N ASN A 504 -11.35 24.57 3.42
CA ASN A 504 -11.35 25.60 2.38
C ASN A 504 -12.05 25.18 1.08
N ASN A 505 -12.74 24.03 1.05
CA ASN A 505 -13.41 23.49 -0.15
C ASN A 505 -12.48 23.38 -1.38
N ARG A 506 -11.28 22.84 -1.20
CA ARG A 506 -10.21 22.73 -2.21
C ARG A 506 -10.16 21.32 -2.81
N PHE A 507 -11.24 20.97 -3.52
CA PHE A 507 -11.39 19.64 -4.13
C PHE A 507 -11.33 19.66 -5.66
N ASP A 508 -11.39 20.86 -6.26
CA ASP A 508 -11.33 21.03 -7.70
C ASP A 508 -9.90 21.40 -8.11
N ALA A 509 -9.18 20.41 -8.66
CA ALA A 509 -7.80 20.56 -9.12
C ALA A 509 -7.64 21.56 -10.28
N THR A 510 -8.74 21.94 -10.97
CA THR A 510 -8.70 22.96 -12.04
C THR A 510 -8.62 24.39 -11.50
N GLN A 511 -8.80 24.58 -10.19
CA GLN A 511 -8.72 25.89 -9.54
C GLN A 511 -7.31 26.15 -9.02
N SER A 512 -6.76 27.32 -9.35
CA SER A 512 -5.44 27.77 -8.85
C SER A 512 -5.37 27.92 -7.33
N SER A 513 -6.52 28.09 -6.68
CA SER A 513 -6.65 28.13 -5.23
C SER A 513 -6.51 26.76 -4.56
N THR A 514 -6.84 25.68 -5.27
CA THR A 514 -6.65 24.28 -4.84
C THR A 514 -5.21 23.82 -5.09
N TYR A 515 -4.64 24.23 -6.23
CA TYR A 515 -3.26 23.95 -6.59
C TYR A 515 -2.75 25.05 -7.51
N ASP A 516 -1.62 25.68 -7.19
CA ASP A 516 -1.23 26.94 -7.83
C ASP A 516 -0.66 26.81 -9.25
N LEU A 517 -0.03 25.68 -9.58
CA LEU A 517 0.56 25.42 -10.90
C LEU A 517 -0.37 24.60 -11.79
N GLN A 518 -1.13 25.28 -12.65
CA GLN A 518 -2.15 24.71 -13.53
C GLN A 518 -1.61 24.27 -14.90
N GLY A 519 -2.29 23.34 -15.56
CA GLY A 519 -1.87 22.75 -16.84
C GLY A 519 -0.78 21.68 -16.69
N GLY A 520 -0.01 21.46 -17.74
CA GLY A 520 1.20 20.63 -17.73
C GLY A 520 2.43 21.46 -18.03
N HIS A 521 3.62 20.98 -17.68
CA HIS A 521 4.89 21.70 -17.85
C HIS A 521 5.10 22.28 -19.27
N SER A 522 4.68 21.56 -20.33
CA SER A 522 4.78 22.03 -21.72
C SER A 522 3.80 23.14 -22.10
N ASN A 523 2.77 23.36 -21.30
CA ASN A 523 1.66 24.27 -21.58
C ASN A 523 1.72 25.56 -20.75
N SER A 524 2.77 25.77 -19.93
CA SER A 524 2.94 26.97 -19.11
C SER A 524 3.28 28.18 -20.00
N PRO A 525 2.37 29.16 -20.20
CA PRO A 525 2.63 30.30 -21.06
C PRO A 525 3.59 31.28 -20.36
N SER A 526 4.69 31.64 -21.02
CA SER A 526 5.37 32.94 -20.87
C SER A 526 5.72 33.41 -19.45
N SER A 527 6.56 32.69 -18.70
CA SER A 527 7.49 33.36 -17.79
C SER A 527 8.91 33.13 -18.32
N PRO A 528 9.65 34.17 -18.75
CA PRO A 528 11.07 34.00 -19.03
C PRO A 528 11.76 33.45 -17.78
N PRO A 529 12.79 32.59 -17.91
CA PRO A 529 13.50 32.07 -16.77
C PRO A 529 14.08 33.23 -15.95
N VAL A 530 13.52 33.49 -14.77
CA VAL A 530 14.17 34.37 -13.81
C VAL A 530 15.39 33.61 -13.28
N PHE A 531 16.56 33.96 -13.81
CA PHE A 531 17.85 33.51 -13.30
C PHE A 531 18.20 34.33 -12.06
N THR A 532 17.54 34.05 -10.93
CA THR A 532 18.15 34.35 -9.64
C THR A 532 18.83 33.08 -9.16
N THR A 533 20.04 32.83 -9.67
CA THR A 533 21.02 32.16 -8.80
C THR A 533 21.24 33.13 -7.65
N ASN A 534 20.66 32.85 -6.48
CA ASN A 534 21.16 33.52 -5.29
C ASN A 534 22.59 32.97 -5.09
N PRO A 535 23.65 33.78 -5.27
CA PRO A 535 25.02 33.26 -5.32
C PRO A 535 25.47 32.60 -4.01
N GLY A 536 24.68 32.70 -2.94
CA GLY A 536 24.90 32.06 -1.64
C GLY A 536 24.02 30.84 -1.31
N ASN A 537 23.09 30.39 -2.16
CA ASN A 537 22.23 29.23 -1.84
C ASN A 537 21.85 28.38 -3.07
N PRO A 538 22.60 27.31 -3.40
CA PRO A 538 22.29 26.42 -4.53
C PRO A 538 21.01 25.59 -4.36
N ASN A 539 20.33 25.66 -3.20
CA ASN A 539 19.09 24.94 -2.90
C ASN A 539 17.82 25.78 -3.11
N GLN A 540 17.92 27.03 -3.58
CA GLN A 540 16.77 27.89 -3.79
C GLN A 540 16.23 27.76 -5.23
N ILE A 541 15.01 27.24 -5.38
CA ILE A 541 14.35 27.07 -6.67
C ILE A 541 13.19 28.04 -6.75
N THR A 542 13.20 28.89 -7.77
CA THR A 542 12.00 29.59 -8.22
C THR A 542 11.14 28.55 -8.94
N SER A 543 9.99 28.23 -8.37
CA SER A 543 9.19 27.00 -8.52
C SER A 543 8.51 26.74 -9.88
N ASN A 544 9.12 27.09 -11.02
CA ASN A 544 8.50 27.01 -12.36
C ASN A 544 9.34 26.30 -13.44
N ARG A 545 10.38 25.53 -13.07
CA ARG A 545 11.35 24.96 -14.04
C ARG A 545 11.56 23.45 -13.96
N THR A 546 10.66 22.70 -13.32
CA THR A 546 10.86 21.25 -13.14
C THR A 546 9.59 20.49 -13.47
N PHE A 547 9.71 19.47 -14.33
CA PHE A 547 8.63 18.53 -14.59
C PHE A 547 8.24 17.79 -13.31
N GLY A 548 6.95 17.59 -13.08
CA GLY A 548 6.40 17.04 -11.84
C GLY A 548 5.87 18.10 -10.88
N GLN A 549 5.75 19.36 -11.31
CA GLN A 549 5.30 20.48 -10.48
C GLN A 549 3.92 20.98 -10.90
N TYR A 550 3.48 20.72 -12.13
CA TYR A 550 2.17 21.19 -12.63
C TYR A 550 1.09 20.14 -12.41
N VAL A 551 -0.16 20.57 -12.33
CA VAL A 551 -1.30 19.71 -11.94
C VAL A 551 -1.48 18.49 -12.85
N GLU A 552 -1.19 18.60 -14.15
CA GLU A 552 -1.27 17.49 -15.11
C GLU A 552 0.06 16.70 -15.24
N ASP A 553 1.13 17.10 -14.54
CA ASP A 553 2.40 16.38 -14.59
C ASP A 553 2.32 15.06 -13.82
N SER A 554 2.98 14.02 -14.35
CA SER A 554 3.19 12.77 -13.64
C SER A 554 4.16 12.93 -12.47
N LEU A 555 4.07 12.09 -11.45
CA LEU A 555 4.95 12.06 -10.28
C LEU A 555 6.04 11.00 -10.48
N TRP A 556 7.31 11.40 -10.33
CA TRP A 556 8.44 10.49 -10.22
C TRP A 556 8.52 9.98 -8.76
N PRO A 557 8.92 8.72 -8.50
CA PRO A 557 9.44 7.71 -9.43
C PRO A 557 8.41 6.80 -10.10
N TRP A 558 7.12 6.95 -9.82
CA TRP A 558 6.09 5.98 -10.25
C TRP A 558 5.77 5.98 -11.75
N ASP A 559 6.17 7.00 -12.50
CA ASP A 559 5.96 7.07 -13.93
C ASP A 559 7.03 6.37 -14.78
N ASN A 560 8.03 5.75 -14.12
CA ASN A 560 9.21 5.13 -14.74
C ASN A 560 10.00 6.06 -15.67
N LYS A 561 9.77 7.38 -15.63
CA LYS A 561 10.50 8.34 -16.46
C LYS A 561 11.81 8.69 -15.78
N THR A 562 12.92 8.33 -16.44
CA THR A 562 14.28 8.70 -16.02
C THR A 562 14.87 9.70 -17.01
N GLY A 563 15.81 10.54 -16.55
CA GLY A 563 16.46 11.53 -17.41
C GLY A 563 17.91 11.79 -17.01
N VAL A 564 18.68 12.33 -17.95
CA VAL A 564 20.02 12.88 -17.70
C VAL A 564 19.87 14.38 -17.48
N SER A 565 20.51 14.93 -16.46
CA SER A 565 20.62 16.38 -16.27
C SER A 565 21.25 17.02 -17.50
N GLN A 566 20.45 17.67 -18.36
CA GLN A 566 20.98 18.31 -19.56
C GLN A 566 21.50 19.73 -19.32
N GLY A 567 21.69 20.15 -18.07
CA GLY A 567 22.28 21.46 -17.72
C GLY A 567 21.47 22.69 -18.19
N THR A 568 20.34 22.49 -18.86
CA THR A 568 19.51 23.53 -19.50
C THR A 568 18.10 23.61 -18.92
N GLY A 569 17.82 22.89 -17.83
CA GLY A 569 16.60 23.06 -17.03
C GLY A 569 15.28 22.61 -17.68
N THR A 570 15.31 21.84 -18.77
CA THR A 570 14.06 21.49 -19.49
C THR A 570 13.52 20.09 -19.25
N LEU A 571 14.28 19.12 -18.70
CA LEU A 571 13.76 17.78 -18.34
C LEU A 571 14.58 17.09 -17.22
N GLU A 572 14.51 17.62 -15.99
CA GLU A 572 15.25 17.04 -14.84
C GLU A 572 14.42 15.97 -14.11
N ARG A 573 14.38 14.74 -14.64
CA ARG A 573 14.07 13.54 -13.84
C ARG A 573 15.38 12.91 -13.34
N PRO A 574 15.39 12.25 -12.17
CA PRO A 574 16.55 11.49 -11.73
C PRO A 574 16.94 10.39 -12.73
N ALA A 575 18.20 9.98 -12.71
CA ALA A 575 18.74 8.93 -13.58
C ALA A 575 18.14 7.53 -13.31
N THR A 576 17.45 7.36 -12.18
CA THR A 576 16.83 6.11 -11.75
C THR A 576 15.39 6.37 -11.30
N ALA A 577 14.51 5.39 -11.46
CA ALA A 577 13.17 5.36 -10.89
C ALA A 577 13.07 4.12 -9.98
N PRO A 578 13.37 4.25 -8.67
CA PRO A 578 13.54 3.10 -7.78
C PRO A 578 12.23 2.44 -7.29
N LEU A 579 11.05 3.04 -7.54
CA LEU A 579 9.76 2.45 -7.17
C LEU A 579 9.00 2.01 -8.42
N THR A 580 8.19 0.97 -8.24
CA THR A 580 7.27 0.50 -9.28
C THR A 580 6.07 1.44 -9.43
N PRO A 581 5.41 1.43 -10.62
CA PRO A 581 4.09 2.03 -10.80
C PRO A 581 3.08 1.56 -9.77
N PHE A 582 2.05 2.37 -9.51
CA PHE A 582 0.91 1.95 -8.69
C PHE A 582 0.08 0.86 -9.42
N PRO A 583 -0.70 0.05 -8.68
CA PRO A 583 -1.77 -0.78 -9.25
C PRO A 583 -2.75 0.01 -10.13
N ILE A 584 -3.35 -0.68 -11.12
CA ILE A 584 -4.40 -0.11 -11.98
C ILE A 584 -5.73 -0.05 -11.21
N VAL A 585 -6.30 1.15 -11.08
CA VAL A 585 -7.53 1.40 -10.29
C VAL A 585 -8.80 1.49 -11.13
N VAL A 586 -9.94 1.17 -10.50
CA VAL A 586 -11.29 1.20 -11.07
C VAL A 586 -12.00 2.50 -10.67
N GLY A 587 -12.25 3.38 -11.65
CA GLY A 587 -12.89 4.67 -11.40
C GLY A 587 -11.95 5.63 -10.67
N SER A 588 -11.68 6.80 -11.27
CA SER A 588 -10.62 7.70 -10.81
C SER A 588 -10.98 8.42 -9.51
N ILE A 589 -10.36 7.98 -8.42
CA ILE A 589 -10.14 8.75 -7.18
C ILE A 589 -8.76 8.46 -6.59
N PHE A 590 -8.20 7.27 -6.82
CA PHE A 590 -6.82 6.94 -6.45
C PHE A 590 -5.84 7.28 -7.58
N PRO A 591 -4.56 7.54 -7.25
CA PRO A 591 -3.52 7.61 -8.27
C PRO A 591 -3.52 6.34 -9.11
N GLY A 592 -3.71 6.52 -10.43
CA GLY A 592 -3.51 5.46 -11.42
C GLY A 592 -2.07 4.97 -11.42
N ALA A 593 -1.78 3.97 -12.25
CA ALA A 593 -0.44 3.37 -12.30
C ALA A 593 0.69 4.40 -12.45
N GLN A 594 0.43 5.51 -13.16
CA GLN A 594 1.28 6.69 -13.20
C GLN A 594 0.55 7.86 -12.53
N PRO A 595 0.71 8.07 -11.21
CA PRO A 595 0.10 9.19 -10.49
C PRO A 595 0.48 10.52 -11.13
N THR A 596 -0.48 11.42 -11.22
CA THR A 596 -0.25 12.86 -11.47
C THR A 596 -0.53 13.66 -10.21
N ILE A 597 -0.04 14.90 -10.17
CA ILE A 597 -0.39 15.85 -9.10
C ILE A 597 -1.91 15.90 -8.91
N LYS A 598 -2.67 16.05 -9.99
CA LYS A 598 -4.14 16.06 -10.00
C LYS A 598 -4.75 14.87 -9.28
N THR A 599 -4.23 13.66 -9.52
CA THR A 599 -4.76 12.43 -8.90
C THR A 599 -4.43 12.31 -7.41
N THR A 600 -3.52 13.13 -6.89
CA THR A 600 -3.23 13.22 -5.45
C THR A 600 -4.00 14.34 -4.75
N ILE A 601 -4.62 15.25 -5.52
CA ILE A 601 -5.58 16.24 -5.01
C ILE A 601 -6.90 15.52 -4.86
N ASP A 602 -7.03 14.85 -3.73
CA ASP A 602 -8.25 14.15 -3.38
C ASP A 602 -8.41 14.33 -1.90
N PHE A 603 -9.47 15.01 -1.47
CA PHE A 603 -9.98 14.75 -0.13
C PHE A 603 -11.41 15.21 0.05
N ARG A 604 -12.37 14.29 -0.07
CA ARG A 604 -13.76 14.56 0.30
C ARG A 604 -14.04 14.14 1.74
N LEU A 605 -13.40 14.80 2.71
CA LEU A 605 -13.84 14.63 4.10
C LEU A 605 -15.29 15.05 4.25
N MET A 606 -16.01 14.34 5.11
CA MET A 606 -17.27 14.83 5.65
C MET A 606 -17.27 14.61 7.15
N ASN A 607 -17.43 15.71 7.90
CA ASN A 607 -17.73 15.83 9.34
C ASN A 607 -16.59 15.75 10.39
N TYR A 608 -16.57 16.75 11.28
CA TYR A 608 -15.54 17.24 12.22
C TYR A 608 -15.33 16.40 13.51
N GLY A 609 -14.20 16.63 14.21
CA GLY A 609 -14.18 16.60 15.69
C GLY A 609 -13.01 15.89 16.38
N TYR A 610 -12.20 15.11 15.67
CA TYR A 610 -11.15 14.31 16.29
C TYR A 610 -9.81 14.57 15.62
N ASP A 611 -8.88 15.09 16.40
CA ASP A 611 -7.47 15.24 16.03
C ASP A 611 -6.71 13.92 16.01
N ASP A 612 -7.41 12.78 16.01
CA ASP A 612 -6.87 11.43 16.20
C ASP A 612 -6.94 10.53 14.95
N PHE A 613 -7.64 10.93 13.88
CA PHE A 613 -7.88 10.07 12.71
C PHE A 613 -7.80 10.79 11.37
N PHE A 614 -7.29 10.08 10.37
CA PHE A 614 -7.18 10.61 9.01
C PHE A 614 -7.42 9.54 7.91
N PRO A 615 -8.39 9.74 6.99
CA PRO A 615 -8.76 8.72 5.99
C PRO A 615 -8.03 8.87 4.64
N TYR A 616 -6.84 8.30 4.44
CA TYR A 616 -6.24 8.19 3.09
C TYR A 616 -5.60 6.86 2.81
#